data_AF-A3MS39-F1
#
_entry.id   AF-A3MS39-F1
#
_cell.length_a   1.000
_cell.length_b   1.000
_cell.length_c   1.000
_cell.angle_alpha   90.00
_cell.angle_beta   90.00
_cell.angle_gamma   90.00
#
_symmetry.space_group_name_H-M   'P 1'
#
loop_
_entity.id
_entity.type
_entity.pdbx_description
1 polymer ?
#
loop_
_entity_poly.entity_id
_entity_poly.type
_entity_poly.pdbx_seq_one_letter_code
_entity_poly.pdbx_strand_id
1 'polypeptide(L)'
;MLAPSGEFVCKKCGHRWPLPQADLTWAELEIKKAKLFEKYIDEPIEECSELLSKLRQELDEKSARLLAGKILIQRAERRKLAPAELEKLYAEVEKCWG
;
A
#
# COMPACT_ATOMS: atom_id res chain seq x y z
N MET A 1 -5.27 -37.36 1.72
CA MET A 1 -6.21 -36.75 2.69
C MET A 1 -5.40 -35.70 3.40
N LEU A 2 -5.89 -34.46 3.44
CA LEU A 2 -5.27 -33.41 4.23
C LEU A 2 -5.38 -33.80 5.70
N ALA A 3 -4.26 -33.85 6.41
CA ALA A 3 -4.28 -34.01 7.85
C ALA A 3 -4.68 -32.67 8.50
N PRO A 4 -5.41 -32.66 9.62
CA PRO A 4 -5.75 -31.44 10.36
C PRO A 4 -4.52 -30.60 10.78
N SER A 5 -3.32 -31.17 10.72
CA SER A 5 -2.03 -30.53 11.01
C SER A 5 -1.49 -29.65 9.88
N GLY A 6 -2.17 -29.55 8.72
CA GLY A 6 -1.64 -28.80 7.58
C GLY A 6 -0.50 -29.54 6.85
N GLU A 7 -0.51 -30.87 6.90
CA GLU A 7 0.46 -31.72 6.20
C GLU A 7 -0.24 -32.55 5.11
N PHE A 8 0.46 -32.77 4.00
CA PHE A 8 0.05 -33.76 3.01
C PHE A 8 0.68 -35.10 3.40
N VAL A 9 -0.15 -36.13 3.57
CA VAL A 9 0.31 -37.47 3.95
C VAL A 9 0.14 -38.44 2.79
N CYS A 10 1.23 -39.08 2.34
CA CYS A 10 1.17 -40.14 1.34
C CYS A 10 0.55 -41.40 1.94
N LYS A 11 -0.54 -41.88 1.31
CA LYS A 11 -1.24 -43.10 1.76
C LYS A 11 -0.43 -44.40 1.57
N LYS A 12 0.59 -44.41 0.71
CA LYS A 12 1.40 -45.61 0.42
C LYS A 12 2.60 -45.79 1.34
N CYS A 13 3.28 -44.70 1.72
CA CYS A 13 4.53 -44.76 2.49
C CYS A 13 4.50 -43.96 3.80
N GLY A 14 3.41 -43.27 4.12
CA GLY A 14 3.28 -42.50 5.36
C GLY A 14 4.14 -41.23 5.43
N HIS A 15 4.89 -40.91 4.36
CA HIS A 15 5.70 -39.71 4.30
C HIS A 15 4.81 -38.44 4.36
N ARG A 16 5.32 -37.43 5.07
CA ARG A 16 4.62 -36.17 5.35
C ARG A 16 5.37 -35.03 4.67
N TRP A 17 4.66 -34.27 3.84
CA TRP A 17 5.15 -33.00 3.32
C TRP A 17 4.46 -31.86 4.10
N PRO A 18 5.21 -30.84 4.56
CA PRO A 18 4.57 -29.63 5.05
C PRO A 18 3.77 -29.01 3.90
N LEU A 19 2.51 -28.60 4.13
CA LEU A 19 1.90 -27.67 3.17
C LEU A 19 2.62 -26.34 3.31
N PRO A 20 3.12 -25.74 2.21
CA PRO A 20 3.58 -24.38 2.24
C PRO A 20 2.37 -23.51 2.62
N GLN A 21 2.41 -22.90 3.80
CA GLN A 21 1.47 -21.83 4.10
C GLN A 21 1.81 -20.67 3.17
N ALA A 22 0.83 -20.23 2.39
CA ALA A 22 1.01 -19.05 1.55
C ALA A 22 1.29 -17.86 2.48
N ASP A 23 2.41 -17.17 2.24
CA ASP A 23 2.66 -15.90 2.89
C ASP A 23 1.62 -14.89 2.38
N LEU A 24 0.73 -14.45 3.27
CA LEU A 24 -0.32 -13.48 2.97
C LEU A 24 0.03 -12.07 3.46
N THR A 25 1.23 -11.84 3.99
CA THR A 25 1.64 -10.53 4.51
C THR A 25 1.63 -9.44 3.43
N TRP A 26 1.93 -9.82 2.18
CA TRP A 26 1.80 -8.91 1.03
C TRP A 26 0.35 -8.44 0.81
N ALA A 27 -0.63 -9.33 0.98
CA ALA A 27 -2.05 -9.01 0.78
C ALA A 27 -2.55 -8.10 1.91
N GLU A 28 -2.13 -8.37 3.14
CA GLU A 28 -2.43 -7.51 4.29
C GLU A 28 -1.88 -6.09 4.09
N LEU A 29 -0.65 -5.97 3.58
CA LEU A 29 -0.04 -4.68 3.27
C LEU A 29 -0.81 -3.93 2.18
N GLU A 30 -1.22 -4.60 1.10
CA GLU A 30 -1.98 -3.96 0.03
C GLU A 30 -3.38 -3.53 0.49
N ILE A 31 -4.06 -4.36 1.29
CA ILE A 31 -5.35 -3.99 1.92
C ILE A 31 -5.16 -2.76 2.81
N LYS A 32 -4.06 -2.71 3.58
CA LYS A 32 -3.74 -1.56 4.44
C LYS A 32 -3.51 -0.29 3.63
N LYS A 33 -2.74 -0.36 2.54
CA LYS A 33 -2.53 0.77 1.62
C LYS A 33 -3.85 1.26 1.00
N ALA A 34 -4.74 0.35 0.60
CA ALA A 34 -6.04 0.70 0.05
C ALA A 34 -6.92 1.46 1.06
N LYS A 35 -6.99 0.99 2.31
CA LYS A 35 -7.73 1.68 3.38
C LYS A 35 -7.18 3.07 3.66
N LEU A 36 -5.84 3.21 3.71
CA LEU A 36 -5.19 4.50 3.90
C LEU A 36 -5.43 5.44 2.71
N PHE A 37 -5.43 4.91 1.48
CA PHE A 37 -5.78 5.68 0.29
C PHE A 37 -7.18 6.25 0.40
N GLU A 38 -8.19 5.42 0.68
CA GLU A 38 -9.59 5.85 0.81
C GLU A 38 -9.77 6.87 1.93
N LYS A 39 -9.08 6.67 3.06
CA LYS A 39 -9.12 7.61 4.19
C LYS A 39 -8.60 8.99 3.79
N TYR A 40 -7.45 9.03 3.13
CA TYR A 40 -6.77 10.29 2.88
C TYR A 40 -7.16 10.93 1.55
N ILE A 41 -7.70 10.23 0.55
CA ILE A 41 -7.92 10.82 -0.80
C ILE A 41 -8.76 12.09 -0.79
N ASP A 42 -9.73 12.21 0.13
CA ASP A 42 -10.60 13.39 0.23
C ASP A 42 -10.21 14.35 1.38
N GLU A 43 -9.16 14.06 2.15
CA GLU A 43 -8.65 15.00 3.18
C GLU A 43 -8.04 16.28 2.55
N PRO A 44 -8.15 17.46 3.19
CA PRO A 44 -7.64 18.74 2.67
C PRO A 44 -6.14 18.95 2.92
N ILE A 45 -5.33 17.88 2.86
CA ILE A 45 -3.87 17.96 3.03
C ILE A 45 -3.24 18.29 1.68
N GLU A 46 -2.51 19.37 1.52
CA GLU A 46 -1.89 19.72 0.23
C GLU A 46 -0.38 19.46 0.18
N GLU A 47 0.26 19.29 1.35
CA GLU A 47 1.70 19.09 1.46
C GLU A 47 2.08 17.62 1.58
N CYS A 48 3.13 17.23 0.85
CA CYS A 48 3.66 15.87 0.91
C CYS A 48 4.17 15.50 2.32
N SER A 49 4.84 16.46 2.99
CA SER A 49 5.43 16.31 4.32
C SER A 49 4.39 15.90 5.37
N GLU A 50 3.24 16.58 5.35
CA GLU A 50 2.13 16.32 6.25
C GLU A 50 1.51 14.93 5.98
N LEU A 51 1.30 14.59 4.71
CA LEU A 51 0.75 13.28 4.33
C LEU A 51 1.71 12.14 4.72
N LEU A 52 3.01 12.31 4.53
CA LEU A 52 4.04 11.35 4.94
C LEU A 52 4.06 11.17 6.46
N SER A 53 3.90 12.24 7.24
CA SER A 53 3.88 12.16 8.70
C SER A 53 2.76 11.25 9.22
N LYS A 54 1.60 11.25 8.55
CA LYS A 54 0.47 10.38 8.87
C LYS A 54 0.69 8.95 8.36
N LEU A 55 1.18 8.78 7.14
CA LEU A 55 1.35 7.46 6.53
C LEU A 55 2.47 6.63 7.18
N ARG A 56 3.55 7.26 7.63
CA ARG A 56 4.68 6.60 8.32
C ARG A 56 4.32 5.99 9.67
N GLN A 57 3.20 6.38 10.27
CA GLN A 57 2.70 5.74 11.50
C GLN A 57 2.20 4.32 11.22
N GLU A 58 1.88 4.03 9.97
CA GLU A 58 1.14 2.84 9.56
C GLU A 58 1.91 2.01 8.50
N LEU A 59 2.82 2.62 7.77
CA LEU A 59 3.57 2.03 6.66
C LEU A 59 5.07 2.29 6.82
N ASP A 60 5.88 1.42 6.20
CA ASP A 60 7.30 1.69 6.00
C ASP A 60 7.51 2.95 5.11
N GLU A 61 8.72 3.51 5.17
CA GLU A 61 9.09 4.74 4.44
C GLU A 61 8.78 4.66 2.94
N LYS A 62 9.14 3.54 2.30
CA LYS A 62 8.97 3.37 0.86
C LYS A 62 7.50 3.30 0.48
N SER A 63 6.72 2.51 1.21
CA SER A 63 5.28 2.35 1.03
C SER A 63 4.53 3.65 1.30
N ALA A 64 4.91 4.40 2.35
CA ALA A 64 4.34 5.70 2.68
C ALA A 64 4.56 6.73 1.57
N ARG A 65 5.80 6.83 1.06
CA ARG A 65 6.19 7.71 -0.06
C ARG A 65 5.40 7.44 -1.34
N LEU A 66 5.33 6.18 -1.73
CA LEU A 66 4.58 5.77 -2.93
C LEU A 66 3.09 6.10 -2.80
N LEU A 67 2.50 5.82 -1.63
CA LEU A 67 1.09 6.09 -1.39
C LEU A 67 0.79 7.59 -1.32
N ALA A 68 1.67 8.38 -0.69
CA ALA A 68 1.53 9.84 -0.63
C ALA A 68 1.51 10.47 -2.02
N GLY A 69 2.48 10.13 -2.88
CA GLY A 69 2.52 10.62 -4.26
C GLY A 69 1.28 10.21 -5.06
N LYS A 70 0.82 8.95 -4.91
CA LYS A 70 -0.40 8.46 -5.55
C LYS A 70 -1.64 9.27 -5.14
N ILE A 71 -1.79 9.58 -3.86
CA ILE A 71 -2.92 10.37 -3.34
C ILE A 71 -2.90 11.78 -3.95
N LEU A 72 -1.74 12.44 -3.96
CA LEU A 72 -1.60 13.80 -4.51
C LEU A 72 -1.96 13.84 -6.01
N ILE A 73 -1.44 12.91 -6.81
CA ILE A 73 -1.77 12.81 -8.24
C ILE A 73 -3.27 12.60 -8.46
N GLN A 74 -3.87 11.63 -7.75
CA GLN A 74 -5.29 11.31 -7.90
C GLN A 74 -6.20 12.46 -7.49
N ARG A 75 -5.81 13.27 -6.49
CA ARG A 75 -6.53 14.51 -6.16
C ARG A 75 -6.46 15.54 -7.27
N ALA A 76 -5.29 15.71 -7.88
CA ALA A 76 -5.11 16.65 -8.99
C ALA A 76 -6.00 16.28 -10.19
N GLU A 77 -6.04 14.99 -10.53
CA GLU A 77 -6.91 14.46 -11.57
C GLU A 77 -8.40 14.72 -11.28
N ARG A 78 -8.84 14.52 -10.02
CA ARG A 78 -10.22 14.81 -9.60
C ARG A 78 -10.57 16.29 -9.66
N ARG A 79 -9.63 17.16 -9.27
CA ARG A 79 -9.84 18.63 -9.21
C ARG A 79 -9.70 19.31 -10.58
N LYS A 80 -9.22 18.62 -11.63
CA LYS A 80 -8.98 19.19 -12.97
C LYS A 80 -8.20 20.50 -12.90
N LEU A 81 -7.11 20.48 -12.14
CA LEU A 81 -6.29 21.66 -11.83
C LEU A 81 -5.76 22.36 -13.08
N ALA A 82 -5.52 23.67 -12.98
CA ALA A 82 -4.90 24.43 -14.05
C ALA A 82 -3.41 24.03 -14.22
N PRO A 83 -2.80 24.27 -15.39
CA PRO A 83 -1.40 23.88 -15.66
C PRO A 83 -0.39 24.38 -14.61
N ALA A 84 -0.55 25.60 -14.10
CA ALA A 84 0.34 26.18 -13.08
C ALA A 84 0.17 25.54 -11.69
N GLU A 85 -1.01 25.00 -11.38
CA GLU A 85 -1.28 24.28 -10.13
C GLU A 85 -0.79 22.82 -10.22
N LEU A 86 -0.88 22.23 -11.41
CA LEU A 86 -0.29 20.93 -11.71
C LEU A 86 1.22 20.94 -11.52
N GLU A 87 1.91 21.99 -11.98
CA GLU A 87 3.36 22.13 -11.82
C GLU A 87 3.79 22.15 -10.35
N LYS A 88 3.07 22.91 -9.51
CA LYS A 88 3.30 22.93 -8.05
C LYS A 88 3.04 21.56 -7.43
N LEU A 89 2.00 20.86 -7.88
CA LEU A 89 1.67 19.53 -7.38
C LEU A 89 2.70 18.48 -7.79
N TYR A 90 3.21 18.53 -9.02
CA TYR A 90 4.30 17.64 -9.45
C TYR A 90 5.56 17.87 -8.61
N ALA A 91 5.89 19.11 -8.28
CA ALA A 91 7.01 19.40 -7.37
C ALA A 91 6.78 18.80 -5.96
N GLU A 92 5.56 18.79 -5.44
CA GLU A 92 5.22 18.12 -4.17
C GLU A 92 5.27 16.59 -4.27
N VAL A 93 4.84 16.02 -5.40
CA VAL A 93 4.93 14.58 -5.66
C VAL A 93 6.40 14.13 -5.76
N GLU A 94 7.26 14.92 -6.41
CA GLU A 94 8.70 14.64 -6.47
C GLU A 94 9.31 14.61 -5.07
N LYS A 95 8.91 15.52 -4.16
CA LYS A 95 9.35 15.49 -2.75
C LYS A 95 8.87 14.22 -2.02
N CYS A 96 7.74 13.65 -2.42
CA CYS A 96 7.29 12.38 -1.88
C CYS A 96 8.12 11.20 -2.36
N TRP A 97 8.64 11.25 -3.58
CA TRP A 97 9.38 10.12 -4.18
C TRP A 97 10.89 10.20 -4.01
N GLY A 98 11.43 11.38 -3.71
CA GLY A 98 12.86 11.65 -3.49
C GLY A 98 13.50 10.82 -2.39
#